data_AF-A0A2N6CRV4-F1
#
_entry.id   AF-A0A2N6CRV4-F1
#
_cell.length_a   1.000
_cell.length_b   1.000
_cell.length_c   1.000
_cell.angle_alpha   90.00
_cell.angle_beta   90.00
_cell.angle_gamma   90.00
#
_symmetry.space_group_name_H-M   'P 1'
#
loop_
_entity.id
_entity.type
_entity.pdbx_description
1 polymer ?
#
loop_
_entity_poly.entity_id
_entity_poly.type
_entity_poly.pdbx_seq_one_letter_code
_entity_poly.pdbx_strand_id
1 'polypeptide(L)'
;MSTDKQMTLQISAQQIDQFCTELCRGSSNASRKHSALIALEGFIIRHSSTDKYTGIFNRIISIIQEYAEQTRTELLNEYADRLRPALKNRDRTELARVHQSVSRNGFDHLLDQVLENLAPDLRSALKLWTEEWVTDADSKARQASGYPDALNFKEAGIRLDEYRAMTELKRKLTLL
;
A
#
# COMPACT_ATOMS: atom_id res chain seq x y z
N MET A 1 32.16 30.39 12.63
CA MET A 1 32.14 29.61 13.89
C MET A 1 31.34 28.35 13.61
N SER A 2 31.99 27.21 13.43
CA SER A 2 31.30 25.96 13.07
C SER A 2 30.83 25.25 14.34
N THR A 3 29.55 25.41 14.67
CA THR A 3 28.86 24.79 15.82
C THR A 3 28.19 23.47 15.46
N ASP A 4 28.74 22.69 14.53
CA ASP A 4 28.27 21.31 14.32
C ASP A 4 29.04 20.37 15.24
N LYS A 5 28.62 20.31 16.51
CA LYS A 5 29.00 19.21 17.40
C LYS A 5 28.37 17.93 16.83
N GLN A 6 29.21 17.07 16.25
CA GLN A 6 28.78 15.78 15.73
C GLN A 6 28.76 14.73 16.84
N MET A 7 27.75 13.87 16.82
CA MET A 7 27.66 12.68 17.67
C MET A 7 27.96 11.45 16.81
N THR A 8 28.85 10.58 17.28
CA THR A 8 29.12 9.29 16.65
C THR A 8 28.21 8.23 17.26
N LEU A 9 27.40 7.57 16.42
CA LEU A 9 26.62 6.39 16.81
C LEU A 9 27.38 5.13 16.41
N GLN A 10 27.63 4.25 17.39
CA GLN A 10 28.18 2.93 17.15
C GLN A 10 27.05 1.91 17.22
N ILE A 11 26.85 1.18 16.14
CA ILE A 11 25.73 0.25 15.99
C ILE A 11 26.29 -1.06 15.45
N SER A 12 26.07 -2.15 16.17
CA SER A 12 26.39 -3.50 15.70
C SER A 12 25.19 -4.15 15.01
N ALA A 13 25.46 -5.16 14.18
CA ALA A 13 24.40 -5.97 13.55
C ALA A 13 23.49 -6.65 14.60
N GLN A 14 24.06 -7.08 15.74
CA GLN A 14 23.30 -7.69 16.83
C GLN A 14 22.35 -6.69 17.51
N GLN A 15 22.78 -5.44 17.71
CA GLN A 15 21.91 -4.40 18.27
C GLN A 15 20.75 -4.04 17.35
N ILE A 16 21.00 -4.02 16.03
CA ILE A 16 19.93 -3.81 15.03
C ILE A 16 18.94 -4.96 15.03
N ASP A 17 19.42 -6.21 14.99
CA ASP A 17 18.53 -7.37 15.03
C ASP A 17 17.67 -7.40 16.30
N GLN A 18 18.26 -7.10 17.46
CA GLN A 18 17.52 -6.98 18.71
C GLN A 18 16.48 -5.86 18.66
N PHE A 19 16.85 -4.67 18.18
CA PHE A 19 15.92 -3.55 18.03
C PHE A 19 14.76 -3.89 17.08
N CYS A 20 15.03 -4.49 15.93
CA CYS A 20 14.02 -4.94 14.97
C CYS A 20 13.09 -5.98 15.60
N THR A 21 13.64 -6.96 16.34
CA THR A 21 12.86 -7.96 17.08
C THR A 21 11.92 -7.31 18.08
N GLU A 22 12.43 -6.38 18.90
CA GLU A 22 11.65 -5.68 19.92
C GLU A 22 10.57 -4.79 19.31
N LEU A 23 10.89 -4.06 18.23
CA LEU A 23 9.93 -3.26 17.47
C LEU A 23 8.79 -4.13 16.90
N CYS A 24 9.14 -5.28 16.33
CA CYS A 24 8.16 -6.20 15.74
C CYS A 24 7.31 -6.92 16.79
N ARG A 25 7.82 -7.14 18.01
CA ARG A 25 7.06 -7.70 19.14
C ARG A 25 6.17 -6.67 19.85
N GLY A 26 6.65 -5.44 20.01
CA GLY A 26 6.01 -4.42 20.84
C GLY A 26 4.86 -3.66 20.18
N SER A 27 4.85 -3.53 18.86
CA SER A 27 3.75 -2.89 18.12
C SER A 27 2.72 -3.94 17.68
N SER A 28 1.43 -3.72 17.89
CA SER A 28 0.38 -4.56 17.30
C SER A 28 0.05 -4.17 15.85
N ASN A 29 0.52 -3.02 15.39
CA ASN A 29 0.13 -2.46 14.09
C ASN A 29 1.27 -2.66 13.07
N ALA A 30 1.03 -3.51 12.07
CA ALA A 30 2.02 -3.84 11.04
C ALA A 30 2.43 -2.62 10.19
N SER A 31 1.51 -1.67 9.94
CA SER A 31 1.80 -0.41 9.22
C SER A 31 2.84 0.43 9.97
N ARG A 32 2.65 0.58 11.27
CA ARG A 32 3.61 1.32 12.12
C ARG A 32 4.97 0.64 12.19
N LYS A 33 5.00 -0.70 12.29
CA LYS A 33 6.28 -1.46 12.26
C LYS A 33 7.02 -1.20 10.95
N HIS A 34 6.33 -1.36 9.83
CA HIS A 34 6.92 -1.19 8.50
C HIS A 34 7.44 0.24 8.30
N SER A 35 6.65 1.27 8.61
CA SER A 35 7.10 2.66 8.51
C SER A 35 8.31 2.96 9.39
N ALA A 36 8.38 2.41 10.60
CA ALA A 36 9.53 2.59 11.48
C ALA A 36 10.80 1.91 10.92
N LEU A 37 10.68 0.72 10.34
CA LEU A 37 11.80 0.02 9.70
C LEU A 37 12.33 0.77 8.47
N ILE A 38 11.44 1.27 7.61
CA ILE A 38 11.84 2.09 6.45
C ILE A 38 12.50 3.41 6.88
N ALA A 39 11.99 4.04 7.94
CA ALA A 39 12.60 5.25 8.50
C ALA A 39 14.00 4.95 9.08
N LEU A 40 14.19 3.83 9.76
CA LEU A 40 15.47 3.38 10.29
C LEU A 40 16.49 3.12 9.16
N GLU A 41 16.08 2.38 8.12
CA GLU A 41 16.90 2.13 6.93
C GLU A 41 17.34 3.46 6.29
N GLY A 42 16.38 4.36 6.03
CA GLY A 42 16.66 5.68 5.44
C GLY A 42 17.58 6.54 6.29
N PHE A 43 17.43 6.51 7.62
CA PHE A 43 18.30 7.20 8.55
C PHE A 43 19.74 6.68 8.47
N ILE A 44 19.93 5.36 8.54
CA ILE A 44 21.26 4.73 8.48
C ILE A 44 21.94 5.02 7.14
N ILE A 45 21.24 4.81 6.01
CA ILE A 45 21.78 5.08 4.66
C ILE A 45 22.19 6.55 4.50
N ARG A 46 21.39 7.48 5.02
CA ARG A 46 21.65 8.91 4.89
C ARG A 46 22.85 9.36 5.72
N HIS A 47 23.00 8.82 6.94
CA HIS A 47 23.96 9.32 7.92
C HIS A 47 25.23 8.49 8.09
N SER A 48 25.33 7.31 7.47
CA SER A 48 26.60 6.57 7.38
C SER A 48 27.51 7.27 6.35
N SER A 49 28.62 7.87 6.79
CA SER A 49 29.55 8.60 5.92
C SER A 49 30.83 7.83 5.58
N THR A 50 31.39 7.06 6.52
CA THR A 50 32.68 6.34 6.35
C THR A 50 32.54 4.83 6.11
N ASP A 51 31.46 4.21 6.60
CA ASP A 51 31.27 2.75 6.56
C ASP A 51 30.33 2.29 5.43
N LYS A 52 29.95 3.19 4.53
CA LYS A 52 29.13 2.84 3.36
C LYS A 52 29.86 1.77 2.56
N TYR A 53 29.13 0.70 2.23
CA TYR A 53 29.62 -0.47 1.49
C TYR A 53 30.56 -1.41 2.26
N THR A 54 30.72 -1.24 3.58
CA THR A 54 31.36 -2.27 4.41
C THR A 54 30.46 -3.50 4.57
N GLY A 55 31.06 -4.65 4.88
CA GLY A 55 30.29 -5.87 5.17
C GLY A 55 29.32 -5.69 6.35
N ILE A 56 29.71 -4.90 7.35
CA ILE A 56 28.86 -4.59 8.51
C ILE A 56 27.66 -3.74 8.10
N PHE A 57 27.88 -2.70 7.29
CA PHE A 57 26.80 -1.86 6.77
C PHE A 57 25.80 -2.69 5.97
N ASN A 58 26.28 -3.48 5.00
CA ASN A 58 25.41 -4.34 4.20
C ASN A 58 24.65 -5.34 5.07
N ARG A 59 25.29 -5.91 6.10
CA ARG A 59 24.63 -6.83 7.03
C ARG A 59 23.51 -6.15 7.82
N ILE A 60 23.73 -4.92 8.31
CA ILE A 60 22.72 -4.13 9.03
C ILE A 60 21.53 -3.83 8.11
N ILE A 61 21.78 -3.36 6.89
CA ILE A 61 20.73 -3.05 5.93
C ILE A 61 19.94 -4.31 5.57
N SER A 62 20.61 -5.44 5.32
CA SER A 62 19.92 -6.71 5.04
C SER A 62 19.02 -7.15 6.18
N ILE A 63 19.46 -7.03 7.45
CA ILE A 63 18.61 -7.35 8.60
C ILE A 63 17.34 -6.48 8.60
N ILE A 64 17.48 -5.16 8.43
CA ILE A 64 16.33 -4.25 8.42
C ILE A 64 15.37 -4.60 7.27
N GLN A 65 15.92 -4.90 6.08
CA GLN A 65 15.13 -5.30 4.91
C GLN A 65 14.40 -6.62 5.12
N GLU A 66 15.01 -7.61 5.78
CA GLU A 66 14.34 -8.87 6.13
C GLU A 66 13.10 -8.62 7.01
N TYR A 67 13.22 -7.81 8.06
CA TYR A 67 12.07 -7.45 8.90
C TYR A 67 11.05 -6.55 8.17
N ALA A 68 11.52 -5.62 7.32
CA ALA A 68 10.65 -4.75 6.54
C ALA A 68 9.79 -5.56 5.56
N GLU A 69 10.37 -6.61 4.97
CA GLU A 69 9.70 -7.52 4.05
C GLU A 69 8.68 -8.43 4.76
N GLN A 70 9.03 -8.94 5.95
CA GLN A 70 8.09 -9.69 6.79
C GLN A 70 6.87 -8.83 7.15
N THR A 71 7.10 -7.61 7.64
CA THR A 71 6.00 -6.68 8.00
C THR A 71 5.21 -6.21 6.79
N ARG A 72 5.84 -6.09 5.61
CA ARG A 72 5.14 -5.82 4.34
C ARG A 72 4.20 -6.97 3.97
N THR A 73 4.65 -8.21 4.15
CA THR A 73 3.83 -9.40 3.89
C THR A 73 2.65 -9.49 4.85
N GLU A 74 2.88 -9.24 6.14
CA GLU A 74 1.80 -9.13 7.15
C GLU A 74 0.75 -8.08 6.74
N LEU A 75 1.21 -6.88 6.36
CA LEU A 75 0.34 -5.79 5.89
C LEU A 75 -0.51 -6.17 4.68
N LEU A 76 0.11 -6.81 3.67
CA LEU A 76 -0.63 -7.24 2.49
C LEU A 76 -1.68 -8.28 2.84
N ASN A 77 -1.38 -9.22 3.74
CA ASN A 77 -2.38 -10.19 4.21
C ASN A 77 -3.53 -9.50 4.96
N GLU A 78 -3.25 -8.55 5.85
CA GLU A 78 -4.29 -7.74 6.51
C GLU A 78 -5.19 -7.02 5.50
N TYR A 79 -4.60 -6.42 4.47
CA TYR A 79 -5.38 -5.76 3.41
C TYR A 79 -6.16 -6.74 2.54
N ALA A 80 -5.61 -7.91 2.23
CA ALA A 80 -6.31 -8.97 1.49
C ALA A 80 -7.54 -9.48 2.27
N ASP A 81 -7.40 -9.65 3.58
CA ASP A 81 -8.48 -10.08 4.47
C ASP A 81 -9.60 -9.04 4.60
N ARG A 82 -9.28 -7.75 4.45
CA ARG A 82 -10.28 -6.66 4.35
C ARG A 82 -10.88 -6.55 2.96
N LEU A 83 -10.08 -6.80 1.93
CA LEU A 83 -10.50 -6.68 0.53
C LEU A 83 -11.51 -7.77 0.12
N ARG A 84 -11.33 -9.00 0.62
CA ARG A 84 -12.28 -10.11 0.39
C ARG A 84 -13.74 -9.77 0.74
N PRO A 85 -14.06 -9.39 1.99
CA PRO A 85 -15.42 -9.03 2.36
C PRO A 85 -15.88 -7.75 1.66
N ALA A 86 -14.99 -6.78 1.40
CA ALA A 86 -15.34 -5.58 0.64
C ALA A 86 -15.83 -5.91 -0.78
N LEU A 87 -15.14 -6.81 -1.49
CA LEU A 87 -15.58 -7.29 -2.79
C LEU A 87 -16.90 -8.06 -2.70
N LYS A 88 -17.01 -9.01 -1.76
CA LYS A 88 -18.24 -9.80 -1.58
C LYS A 88 -19.46 -8.92 -1.31
N ASN A 89 -19.30 -7.87 -0.50
CA ASN A 89 -20.35 -6.95 -0.11
C ASN A 89 -20.50 -5.75 -1.05
N ARG A 90 -19.67 -5.65 -2.10
CA ARG A 90 -19.65 -4.52 -3.04
C ARG A 90 -19.42 -3.18 -2.33
N ASP A 91 -18.59 -3.17 -1.29
CA ASP A 91 -18.25 -2.01 -0.49
C ASP A 91 -17.15 -1.17 -1.17
N ARG A 92 -17.59 -0.15 -1.91
CA ARG A 92 -16.72 0.78 -2.64
C ARG A 92 -15.84 1.62 -1.71
N THR A 93 -16.34 1.95 -0.52
CA THR A 93 -15.61 2.80 0.42
C THR A 93 -14.45 2.04 1.04
N GLU A 94 -14.66 0.77 1.40
CA GLU A 94 -13.57 -0.07 1.90
C GLU A 94 -12.56 -0.43 0.80
N LEU A 95 -13.02 -0.69 -0.42
CA LEU A 95 -12.16 -0.85 -1.60
C LEU A 95 -11.24 0.36 -1.80
N ALA A 96 -11.82 1.56 -1.76
CA ALA A 96 -11.07 2.81 -1.88
C ALA A 96 -10.04 2.99 -0.76
N ARG A 97 -10.42 2.63 0.49
CA ARG A 97 -9.54 2.71 1.64
C ARG A 97 -8.34 1.77 1.51
N VAL A 98 -8.57 0.51 1.08
CA VAL A 98 -7.47 -0.42 0.81
C VAL A 98 -6.59 0.09 -0.32
N HIS A 99 -7.17 0.52 -1.44
CA HIS A 99 -6.45 1.08 -2.58
C HIS A 99 -5.58 2.29 -2.21
N GLN A 100 -6.05 3.18 -1.33
CA GLN A 100 -5.27 4.33 -0.84
C GLN A 100 -4.12 3.94 0.10
N SER A 101 -4.22 2.78 0.74
CA SER A 101 -3.26 2.33 1.75
C SER A 101 -2.05 1.62 1.16
N VAL A 102 -2.06 1.34 -0.14
CA VAL A 102 -0.99 0.65 -0.86
C VAL A 102 -0.63 1.38 -2.15
N SER A 103 0.51 1.04 -2.74
CA SER A 103 0.86 1.50 -4.09
C SER A 103 -0.07 0.84 -5.12
N ARG A 104 -0.11 1.40 -6.34
CA ARG A 104 -0.85 0.79 -7.46
C ARG A 104 -0.47 -0.67 -7.69
N ASN A 105 0.83 -0.98 -7.65
CA ASN A 105 1.34 -2.35 -7.81
C ASN A 105 0.95 -3.24 -6.62
N GLY A 106 0.98 -2.68 -5.40
CA GLY A 106 0.51 -3.39 -4.22
C GLY A 106 -0.98 -3.74 -4.30
N PHE A 107 -1.81 -2.80 -4.80
CA PHE A 107 -3.23 -3.05 -5.01
C PHE A 107 -3.48 -4.10 -6.10
N ASP A 108 -2.75 -4.05 -7.21
CA ASP A 108 -2.86 -5.04 -8.28
C ASP A 108 -2.54 -6.46 -7.78
N HIS A 109 -1.48 -6.59 -6.98
CA HIS A 109 -1.10 -7.86 -6.35
C HIS A 109 -2.15 -8.38 -5.35
N LEU A 110 -2.73 -7.48 -4.53
CA LEU A 110 -3.84 -7.85 -3.64
C LEU A 110 -5.06 -8.33 -4.42
N LEU A 111 -5.35 -7.69 -5.56
CA LEU A 111 -6.44 -8.14 -6.43
C LEU A 111 -6.15 -9.51 -7.04
N ASP A 112 -4.93 -9.80 -7.49
CA ASP A 112 -4.57 -11.16 -7.95
C ASP A 112 -4.87 -12.19 -6.85
N GLN A 113 -4.29 -11.98 -5.67
CA GLN A 113 -4.44 -12.90 -4.54
C GLN A 113 -5.90 -13.14 -4.15
N VAL A 114 -6.72 -12.09 -4.14
CA VAL A 114 -8.12 -12.20 -3.72
C VAL A 114 -9.00 -12.76 -4.82
N LEU A 115 -8.85 -12.30 -6.07
CA LEU A 115 -9.70 -12.70 -7.20
C LEU A 115 -9.42 -14.13 -7.67
N GLU A 116 -8.20 -14.65 -7.54
CA GLU A 116 -7.89 -16.06 -7.83
C GLU A 116 -8.75 -17.03 -7.00
N ASN A 117 -9.08 -16.64 -5.77
CA ASN A 117 -9.83 -17.45 -4.82
C ASN A 117 -11.35 -17.20 -4.84
N LEU A 118 -11.85 -16.30 -5.70
CA LEU A 118 -13.28 -16.05 -5.82
C LEU A 118 -13.94 -17.05 -6.79
N ALA A 119 -15.16 -17.45 -6.45
CA ALA A 119 -15.98 -18.28 -7.31
C ALA A 119 -16.27 -17.57 -8.67
N PRO A 120 -16.31 -18.29 -9.80
CA PRO A 120 -16.46 -17.69 -11.13
C PRO A 120 -17.73 -16.84 -11.32
N ASP A 121 -18.83 -17.24 -10.67
CA ASP A 121 -20.10 -16.51 -10.65
C ASP A 121 -19.96 -15.16 -9.95
N LEU A 122 -19.28 -15.13 -8.80
CA LEU A 122 -19.01 -13.90 -8.06
C LEU A 122 -18.09 -12.96 -8.86
N ARG A 123 -17.08 -13.49 -9.56
CA ARG A 123 -16.22 -12.69 -10.44
C ARG A 123 -16.99 -12.05 -11.59
N SER A 124 -17.88 -12.83 -12.23
CA SER A 124 -18.76 -12.32 -13.29
C SER A 124 -19.68 -11.22 -12.77
N ALA A 125 -20.27 -11.42 -11.59
CA ALA A 125 -21.13 -10.44 -10.93
C ALA A 125 -20.36 -9.15 -10.55
N LEU A 126 -19.11 -9.28 -10.09
CA LEU A 126 -18.24 -8.14 -9.82
C LEU A 126 -17.89 -7.37 -11.09
N LYS A 127 -17.60 -8.07 -12.19
CA LYS A 127 -17.29 -7.45 -13.48
C LYS A 127 -18.44 -6.57 -13.95
N LEU A 128 -19.66 -7.11 -13.97
CA LEU A 128 -20.86 -6.35 -14.34
C LEU A 128 -21.07 -5.15 -13.40
N TRP A 129 -21.01 -5.39 -12.09
CA TRP A 129 -21.20 -4.33 -11.09
C TRP A 129 -20.18 -3.19 -11.24
N THR A 130 -18.91 -3.51 -11.48
CA THR A 130 -17.86 -2.49 -11.69
C THR A 130 -18.02 -1.74 -13.00
N GLU A 131 -18.43 -2.42 -14.07
CA GLU A 131 -18.69 -1.81 -15.38
C GLU A 131 -19.82 -0.80 -15.29
N GLU A 132 -20.95 -1.21 -14.71
CA GLU A 132 -22.14 -0.37 -14.52
C GLU A 132 -21.80 0.85 -13.66
N TRP A 133 -21.11 0.64 -12.53
CA TRP A 133 -20.79 1.72 -11.62
C TRP A 133 -19.81 2.74 -12.23
N VAL A 134 -18.74 2.28 -12.89
CA VAL A 134 -17.77 3.18 -13.53
C VAL A 134 -18.43 3.98 -14.66
N THR A 135 -19.29 3.33 -15.45
CA THR A 135 -20.02 3.99 -16.55
C THR A 135 -21.00 5.04 -16.04
N ASP A 136 -21.76 4.72 -14.99
CA ASP A 136 -22.67 5.68 -14.33
C ASP A 136 -21.89 6.85 -13.72
N ALA A 137 -20.77 6.56 -13.06
CA ALA A 137 -19.90 7.57 -12.48
C ALA A 137 -19.33 8.53 -13.54
N ASP A 138 -18.86 8.01 -14.66
CA ASP A 138 -18.39 8.83 -15.80
C ASP A 138 -19.51 9.68 -16.38
N SER A 139 -20.70 9.11 -16.58
CA SER A 139 -21.85 9.84 -17.12
C SER A 139 -22.25 11.02 -16.22
N LYS A 140 -22.38 10.78 -14.91
CA LYS A 140 -22.70 11.83 -13.93
C LYS A 140 -21.61 12.90 -13.87
N ALA A 141 -20.34 12.50 -13.87
CA ALA A 141 -19.22 13.44 -13.85
C ALA A 141 -19.14 14.30 -15.12
N ARG A 142 -19.45 13.76 -16.30
CA ARG A 142 -19.57 14.53 -17.55
C ARG A 142 -20.72 15.53 -17.50
N GLN A 143 -21.91 15.07 -17.09
CA GLN A 143 -23.09 15.93 -16.98
C GLN A 143 -22.86 17.10 -16.01
N ALA A 144 -22.17 16.85 -14.90
CA ALA A 144 -21.87 17.86 -13.90
C ALA A 144 -20.73 18.83 -14.30
N SER A 145 -19.95 18.52 -15.33
CA SER A 145 -18.80 19.35 -15.70
C SER A 145 -19.19 20.62 -16.48
N GLY A 146 -20.29 20.59 -17.23
CA GLY A 146 -20.64 21.69 -18.15
C GLY A 146 -19.67 21.91 -19.33
N TYR A 147 -18.59 21.13 -19.41
CA TYR A 147 -17.59 21.13 -20.47
C TYR A 147 -17.50 19.73 -21.10
N PRO A 148 -17.42 19.61 -22.44
CA PRO A 148 -17.46 18.33 -23.14
C PRO A 148 -16.24 17.43 -22.91
N ASP A 149 -15.12 18.01 -22.48
CA ASP A 149 -13.81 17.36 -22.33
C ASP A 149 -13.34 17.24 -20.87
N ALA A 150 -14.19 17.58 -19.88
CA ALA A 150 -13.85 17.51 -18.48
C ALA A 150 -14.84 16.64 -17.68
N LEU A 151 -14.32 16.01 -16.62
CA LEU A 151 -15.10 15.25 -15.64
C LEU A 151 -15.11 16.02 -14.32
N ASN A 152 -16.30 16.28 -13.78
CA ASN A 152 -16.47 16.91 -12.48
C ASN A 152 -17.03 15.91 -11.45
N PHE A 153 -16.16 15.06 -10.92
CA PHE A 153 -16.53 14.07 -9.91
C PHE A 153 -17.06 14.71 -8.61
N LYS A 154 -16.53 15.87 -8.23
CA LYS A 154 -16.94 16.57 -7.01
C LYS A 154 -18.41 17.01 -7.10
N GLU A 155 -18.79 17.66 -8.19
CA GLU A 155 -20.16 18.13 -8.42
C GLU A 155 -21.13 16.97 -8.66
N ALA A 156 -20.65 15.87 -9.24
CA ALA A 156 -21.42 14.63 -9.40
C ALA A 156 -21.62 13.83 -8.10
N GLY A 157 -21.06 14.27 -6.97
CA GLY A 157 -21.14 13.56 -5.68
C GLY A 157 -20.36 12.24 -5.67
N ILE A 158 -19.37 12.09 -6.54
CA ILE A 158 -18.54 10.90 -6.67
C ILE A 158 -17.19 11.17 -6.03
N ARG A 159 -16.79 10.30 -5.10
CA ARG A 159 -15.46 10.41 -4.51
C ARG A 159 -14.42 9.89 -5.50
N LEU A 160 -13.39 10.70 -5.75
CA LEU A 160 -12.34 10.39 -6.73
C LEU A 160 -11.53 9.13 -6.36
N ASP A 161 -11.40 8.85 -5.06
CA ASP A 161 -10.73 7.65 -4.57
C ASP A 161 -11.51 6.36 -4.83
N GLU A 162 -12.82 6.38 -4.63
CA GLU A 162 -13.72 5.29 -5.04
C GLU A 162 -13.65 5.08 -6.54
N TYR A 163 -13.69 6.16 -7.34
CA TYR A 163 -13.58 6.06 -8.78
C TYR A 163 -12.27 5.39 -9.23
N ARG A 164 -11.13 5.81 -8.68
CA ARG A 164 -9.83 5.22 -9.01
C ARG A 164 -9.75 3.74 -8.64
N ALA A 165 -10.20 3.37 -7.44
CA ALA A 165 -10.18 1.98 -6.98
C ALA A 165 -11.09 1.09 -7.85
N MET A 166 -12.28 1.57 -8.20
CA MET A 166 -13.23 0.85 -9.06
C MET A 166 -12.72 0.70 -10.49
N THR A 167 -12.05 1.71 -11.04
CA THR A 167 -11.43 1.64 -12.36
C THR A 167 -10.29 0.63 -12.41
N GLU A 168 -9.45 0.56 -11.36
CA GLU A 168 -8.40 -0.46 -11.26
C GLU A 168 -8.99 -1.87 -11.10
N LEU A 169 -10.06 -2.03 -10.31
CA LEU A 169 -10.78 -3.30 -10.18
C LEU A 169 -11.39 -3.74 -11.52
N LYS A 170 -12.07 -2.83 -12.23
CA LYS A 170 -12.62 -3.07 -13.57
C LYS A 170 -11.53 -3.52 -14.55
N ARG A 171 -10.39 -2.80 -14.57
CA ARG A 171 -9.23 -3.17 -15.40
C ARG A 171 -8.79 -4.60 -15.10
N LYS A 172 -8.64 -4.95 -13.82
CA LYS A 172 -8.19 -6.29 -13.41
C LYS A 172 -9.17 -7.39 -13.81
N LEU A 173 -10.47 -7.19 -13.55
CA LEU A 173 -11.54 -8.13 -13.93
C LEU A 173 -11.74 -8.27 -15.44
N THR A 174 -11.20 -7.36 -16.24
CA THR A 174 -11.23 -7.44 -17.71
C THR A 174 -10.08 -8.28 -18.27
N LEU A 175 -8.97 -8.40 -17.52
CA LEU A 175 -7.80 -9.19 -17.90
C LEU A 175 -7.91 -10.67 -17.49
N LEU A 176 -8.86 -11.00 -16.61
CA LEU A 176 -9.22 -12.36 -16.21
C LEU A 176 -10.32 -12.94 -17.12
#